data_AF-A0A2G9P182-F1
#
_entry.id   AF-A0A2G9P182-F1
#
_cell.length_a   1.000
_cell.length_b   1.000
_cell.length_c   1.000
_cell.angle_alpha   90.00
_cell.angle_beta   90.00
_cell.angle_gamma   90.00
#
_symmetry.space_group_name_H-M   'P 1'
#
loop_
_entity.id
_entity.type
_entity.pdbx_description
1 polymer ?
#
loop_
_entity_poly.entity_id
_entity_poly.type
_entity_poly.pdbx_seq_one_letter_code
_entity_poly.pdbx_strand_id
1 'polypeptide(L)'
;SQFQQLGSKERSELTDYIMFHGAIPETFGMKKIKPNRLAFPDFEEKGWRGRFSKEVYGSKSKRSKIITELIANGYSSFQKTLDDISDKIGAKIDPNVTMDIHRIFRLPGSLNSKSGLTKVFCDDLSKFDPYVQASFLNENLVQVLANCPVGFNLRNTKFGPYFNEK
;
A
#
# COMPACT_ATOMS: atom_id res chain seq x y z
N SER A 1 21.55 -4.86 -12.28
CA SER A 1 20.53 -5.86 -11.86
C SER A 1 19.68 -6.23 -13.07
N GLN A 2 19.28 -7.50 -13.20
CA GLN A 2 18.44 -7.98 -14.31
C GLN A 2 17.12 -7.19 -14.47
N PHE A 3 16.62 -6.57 -13.40
CA PHE A 3 15.36 -5.81 -13.40
C PHE A 3 15.52 -4.34 -13.82
N GLN A 4 16.74 -3.82 -13.97
CA GLN A 4 16.95 -2.43 -14.39
C GLN A 4 16.56 -2.19 -15.85
N GLN A 5 16.58 -3.24 -16.67
CA GLN A 5 16.29 -3.18 -18.11
C GLN A 5 14.80 -3.25 -18.44
N LEU A 6 13.92 -3.40 -17.43
CA LEU A 6 12.47 -3.42 -17.66
C LEU A 6 12.00 -2.08 -18.21
N GLY A 7 11.22 -2.15 -19.29
CA GLY A 7 10.58 -1.01 -19.91
C GLY A 7 9.33 -0.55 -19.15
N SER A 8 8.70 0.50 -19.67
CA SER A 8 7.51 1.08 -19.05
C SER A 8 6.34 0.10 -19.00
N LYS A 9 6.16 -0.70 -20.06
CA LYS A 9 5.08 -1.68 -20.16
C LYS A 9 5.25 -2.80 -19.12
N GLU A 10 6.43 -3.39 -18.99
CA GLU A 10 6.68 -4.45 -18.01
C GLU A 10 6.50 -3.93 -16.57
N ARG A 11 6.87 -2.67 -16.32
CA ARG A 11 6.64 -2.01 -15.03
C ARG A 11 5.16 -1.74 -14.75
N SER A 12 4.35 -1.48 -15.79
CA SER A 12 2.89 -1.39 -15.69
C SER A 12 2.31 -2.72 -15.24
N GLU A 13 2.69 -3.83 -15.87
CA GLU A 13 2.21 -5.17 -15.48
C GLU A 13 2.57 -5.52 -14.03
N LEU A 14 3.79 -5.15 -13.60
CA LEU A 14 4.20 -5.31 -12.19
C LEU A 14 3.36 -4.45 -11.25
N THR A 15 3.04 -3.22 -11.66
CA THR A 15 2.20 -2.29 -10.90
C THR A 15 0.80 -2.86 -10.73
N ASP A 16 0.16 -3.29 -11.81
CA ASP A 16 -1.16 -3.91 -11.77
C ASP A 16 -1.16 -5.17 -10.90
N TYR A 17 -0.12 -6.01 -11.03
CA TYR A 17 0.02 -7.19 -10.19
C TYR A 17 0.10 -6.84 -8.70
N ILE A 18 0.91 -5.87 -8.27
CA ILE A 18 1.04 -5.52 -6.84
C ILE A 18 -0.17 -4.76 -6.30
N MET A 19 -0.89 -4.04 -7.15
CA MET A 19 -2.13 -3.33 -6.82
C MET A 19 -3.36 -4.25 -6.86
N PHE A 20 -3.21 -5.52 -7.25
CA PHE A 20 -4.31 -6.46 -7.45
C PHE A 20 -5.33 -6.01 -8.52
N HIS A 21 -4.86 -5.29 -9.54
CA HIS A 21 -5.68 -4.90 -10.68
C HIS A 21 -5.73 -6.00 -11.74
N GLY A 22 -6.82 -6.04 -12.50
CA GLY A 22 -6.98 -6.97 -13.61
C GLY A 22 -7.09 -8.44 -13.19
N ALA A 23 -7.50 -8.71 -11.94
CA ALA A 23 -7.69 -10.06 -11.45
C ALA A 23 -8.75 -10.82 -12.26
N ILE A 24 -8.39 -12.00 -12.76
CA ILE A 24 -9.24 -12.81 -13.64
C ILE A 24 -9.96 -13.89 -12.82
N PRO A 25 -11.31 -13.98 -12.84
CA PRO A 25 -12.10 -14.94 -12.07
C PRO A 25 -11.63 -16.39 -12.15
N GLU A 26 -11.22 -16.86 -13.33
CA GLU A 26 -10.74 -18.21 -13.55
C GLU A 26 -9.48 -18.53 -12.72
N THR A 27 -8.61 -17.54 -12.51
CA THR A 27 -7.38 -17.71 -11.69
C THR A 27 -7.70 -17.90 -10.21
N PHE A 28 -8.91 -17.53 -9.77
CA PHE A 28 -9.47 -17.74 -8.44
C PHE A 28 -10.53 -18.84 -8.40
N GLY A 29 -10.58 -19.71 -9.43
CA GLY A 29 -11.43 -20.90 -9.46
C GLY A 29 -12.85 -20.71 -10.00
N MET A 30 -13.26 -19.47 -10.31
CA MET A 30 -14.57 -19.19 -10.86
C MET A 30 -14.55 -19.33 -12.39
N LYS A 31 -15.00 -20.49 -12.89
CA LYS A 31 -15.18 -20.74 -14.33
C LYS A 31 -16.52 -20.21 -14.82
N LYS A 32 -16.57 -19.68 -16.05
CA LYS A 32 -17.81 -19.26 -16.72
C LYS A 32 -18.85 -20.37 -16.86
N ILE A 33 -18.40 -21.61 -17.05
CA ILE A 33 -19.24 -22.78 -17.24
C ILE A 33 -18.86 -23.82 -16.19
N LYS A 34 -19.87 -24.33 -15.45
CA LYS A 34 -19.73 -25.38 -14.43
C LYS A 34 -18.58 -25.08 -13.42
N PRO A 35 -18.75 -24.08 -12.55
CA PRO A 35 -17.74 -23.75 -11.54
C PRO A 35 -17.47 -24.94 -10.61
N ASN A 36 -16.19 -25.20 -10.33
CA ASN A 36 -15.77 -26.29 -9.46
C ASN A 36 -15.36 -25.73 -8.10
N ARG A 37 -16.05 -26.15 -7.04
CA ARG A 37 -15.76 -25.74 -5.66
C ARG A 37 -14.32 -26.02 -5.22
N LEU A 38 -13.71 -27.09 -5.73
CA LEU A 38 -12.33 -27.45 -5.40
C LEU A 38 -11.29 -26.54 -6.06
N ALA A 39 -11.66 -25.79 -7.10
CA ALA A 39 -10.75 -24.88 -7.78
C ALA A 39 -10.56 -23.54 -7.04
N PHE A 40 -11.45 -23.24 -6.08
CA PHE A 40 -11.39 -22.02 -5.29
C PHE A 40 -10.21 -22.02 -4.31
N PRO A 41 -9.59 -20.86 -4.06
CA PRO A 41 -8.44 -20.72 -3.19
C PRO A 41 -8.57 -21.31 -1.78
N ASP A 42 -7.43 -21.68 -1.20
CA ASP A 42 -7.28 -21.98 0.23
C ASP A 42 -6.35 -20.98 0.93
N PHE A 43 -6.46 -20.89 2.25
CA PHE A 43 -5.76 -19.95 3.12
C PHE A 43 -4.24 -20.12 3.12
N GLU A 44 -3.75 -21.34 2.89
CA GLU A 44 -2.32 -21.68 2.88
C GLU A 44 -1.67 -21.48 1.50
N GLU A 45 -2.45 -21.11 0.49
CA GLU A 45 -1.91 -20.84 -0.84
C GLU A 45 -1.01 -19.60 -0.85
N LYS A 46 0.02 -19.62 -1.69
CA LYS A 46 0.94 -18.49 -1.85
C LYS A 46 0.35 -17.40 -2.76
N GLY A 47 0.90 -16.20 -2.66
CA GLY A 47 0.54 -15.07 -3.54
C GLY A 47 -0.90 -14.60 -3.35
N TRP A 48 -1.53 -14.18 -4.44
CA TRP A 48 -2.85 -13.55 -4.40
C TRP A 48 -3.98 -14.50 -4.00
N ARG A 49 -3.90 -15.80 -4.32
CA ARG A 49 -4.93 -16.78 -3.95
C ARG A 49 -5.08 -16.93 -2.43
N GLY A 50 -3.97 -16.98 -1.69
CA GLY A 50 -4.01 -16.98 -0.22
C GLY A 50 -4.48 -15.66 0.38
N ARG A 51 -4.06 -14.51 -0.18
CA ARG A 51 -4.52 -13.18 0.25
C ARG A 51 -6.03 -13.01 0.05
N PHE A 52 -6.53 -13.39 -1.12
CA PHE A 52 -7.95 -13.45 -1.44
C PHE A 52 -8.71 -14.31 -0.43
N SER A 53 -8.22 -15.52 -0.14
CA SER A 53 -8.87 -16.43 0.81
C SER A 53 -9.02 -15.81 2.20
N LYS A 54 -7.96 -15.17 2.69
CA LYS A 54 -7.94 -14.54 4.02
C LYS A 54 -8.95 -13.39 4.12
N GLU A 55 -8.99 -12.53 3.10
CA GLU A 55 -9.91 -11.38 3.07
C GLU A 55 -11.36 -11.81 2.82
N VAL A 56 -11.62 -12.62 1.79
CA VAL A 56 -12.98 -12.93 1.34
C VAL A 56 -13.67 -13.95 2.23
N TYR A 57 -12.95 -14.99 2.67
CA TYR A 57 -13.57 -16.02 3.51
C TYR A 57 -13.55 -15.65 4.99
N GLY A 58 -12.56 -14.88 5.43
CA GLY A 58 -12.34 -14.47 6.82
C GLY A 58 -11.88 -15.61 7.76
N SER A 59 -12.53 -16.79 7.70
CA SER A 59 -12.16 -17.97 8.50
C SER A 59 -12.39 -19.29 7.76
N LYS A 60 -11.63 -20.33 8.15
CA LYS A 60 -11.73 -21.68 7.55
C LYS A 60 -13.14 -22.27 7.64
N SER A 61 -13.87 -22.00 8.73
CA SER A 61 -15.26 -22.46 8.93
C SER A 61 -16.26 -21.82 7.98
N LYS A 62 -16.05 -20.56 7.57
CA LYS A 62 -16.96 -19.83 6.67
C LYS A 62 -16.71 -20.14 5.19
N ARG A 63 -15.53 -20.67 4.85
CA ARG A 63 -15.10 -20.93 3.47
C ARG A 63 -16.14 -21.67 2.63
N SER A 64 -16.67 -22.79 3.13
CA SER A 64 -17.63 -23.59 2.36
C SER A 64 -18.92 -22.82 2.05
N LYS A 65 -19.45 -22.09 3.04
CA LYS A 65 -20.66 -21.26 2.88
C LYS A 65 -20.43 -20.16 1.85
N ILE A 66 -19.33 -19.42 1.97
CA ILE A 66 -19.01 -18.29 1.09
C ILE A 66 -18.77 -18.75 -0.35
N ILE A 67 -18.07 -19.89 -0.57
CA ILE A 67 -17.92 -20.45 -1.93
C ILE A 67 -19.28 -20.77 -2.55
N THR A 68 -20.25 -21.28 -1.77
CA THR A 68 -21.62 -21.51 -2.27
C THR A 68 -22.28 -20.21 -2.70
N GLU A 69 -22.17 -19.16 -1.89
CA GLU A 69 -22.73 -17.83 -2.20
C GLU A 69 -22.08 -17.22 -3.45
N LEU A 70 -20.74 -17.29 -3.56
CA LEU A 70 -19.99 -16.78 -4.72
C LEU A 70 -20.38 -17.50 -6.02
N ILE A 71 -20.57 -18.82 -5.97
CA ILE A 71 -21.04 -19.59 -7.13
C ILE A 71 -22.49 -19.23 -7.48
N ALA A 72 -23.36 -19.09 -6.48
CA ALA A 72 -24.77 -18.75 -6.68
C ALA A 72 -24.96 -17.36 -7.28
N ASN A 73 -24.13 -16.39 -6.88
CA ASN A 73 -24.16 -15.01 -7.40
C ASN A 73 -23.61 -14.91 -8.83
N GLY A 74 -22.85 -15.91 -9.29
CA GLY A 74 -22.41 -16.02 -10.67
C GLY A 74 -21.16 -15.20 -11.02
N TYR A 75 -20.72 -15.36 -12.26
CA TYR A 75 -19.40 -14.92 -12.74
C TYR A 75 -19.19 -13.40 -12.67
N SER A 76 -20.16 -12.62 -13.14
CA SER A 76 -20.06 -11.15 -13.15
C SER A 76 -20.00 -10.56 -11.73
N SER A 77 -20.75 -11.13 -10.79
CA SER A 77 -20.68 -10.72 -9.39
C SER A 77 -19.35 -11.10 -8.76
N PHE A 78 -18.76 -12.23 -9.14
CA PHE A 78 -17.43 -12.64 -8.69
C PHE A 78 -16.34 -11.69 -9.23
N GLN A 79 -16.41 -11.28 -10.50
CA GLN A 79 -15.50 -10.24 -11.03
C GLN A 79 -15.60 -8.96 -10.21
N LYS A 80 -16.81 -8.46 -9.95
CA LYS A 80 -17.00 -7.29 -9.11
C LYS A 80 -16.42 -7.48 -7.70
N THR A 81 -16.56 -8.68 -7.13
CA THR A 81 -15.95 -9.00 -5.83
C THR A 81 -14.43 -8.88 -5.89
N LEU A 82 -13.78 -9.34 -6.96
CA LEU A 82 -12.33 -9.19 -7.16
C LEU A 82 -11.92 -7.71 -7.29
N ASP A 83 -12.70 -6.94 -8.04
CA ASP A 83 -12.45 -5.52 -8.24
C ASP A 83 -12.60 -4.75 -6.91
N ASP A 84 -13.67 -5.02 -6.15
CA ASP A 84 -13.98 -4.34 -4.89
C ASP A 84 -12.94 -4.64 -3.77
N ILE A 85 -12.33 -5.84 -3.77
CA ILE A 85 -11.30 -6.17 -2.76
C ILE A 85 -9.91 -5.62 -3.11
N SER A 86 -9.68 -5.18 -4.36
CA SER A 86 -8.37 -4.66 -4.78
C SER A 86 -7.92 -3.49 -3.91
N ASP A 87 -8.84 -2.59 -3.54
CA ASP A 87 -8.60 -1.48 -2.62
C ASP A 87 -8.18 -1.89 -1.19
N LYS A 88 -8.49 -3.13 -0.80
CA LYS A 88 -8.20 -3.68 0.53
C LYS A 88 -6.91 -4.48 0.56
N ILE A 89 -6.70 -5.37 -0.42
CA ILE A 89 -5.57 -6.31 -0.42
C ILE A 89 -4.41 -5.86 -1.31
N GLY A 90 -4.68 -4.99 -2.28
CA GLY A 90 -3.71 -4.40 -3.18
C GLY A 90 -2.81 -3.38 -2.48
N ALA A 91 -1.57 -3.26 -2.96
CA ALA A 91 -0.66 -2.22 -2.48
C ALA A 91 -1.12 -0.84 -2.97
N LYS A 92 -1.17 0.14 -2.07
CA LYS A 92 -1.51 1.53 -2.41
C LYS A 92 -0.25 2.29 -2.83
N ILE A 93 0.01 2.33 -4.13
CA ILE A 93 1.14 3.03 -4.72
C ILE A 93 0.67 4.02 -5.80
N ASP A 94 1.56 4.90 -6.25
CA ASP A 94 1.35 5.74 -7.44
C ASP A 94 1.94 5.03 -8.67
N PRO A 95 1.12 4.50 -9.60
CA PRO A 95 1.57 3.81 -10.81
C PRO A 95 2.54 4.62 -11.65
N ASN A 96 2.34 5.93 -11.73
CA ASN A 96 3.14 6.81 -12.58
C ASN A 96 4.58 6.92 -12.08
N VAL A 97 4.82 6.66 -10.79
CA VAL A 97 6.19 6.57 -10.24
C VAL A 97 6.89 5.32 -10.74
N THR A 98 6.19 4.20 -10.81
CA THR A 98 6.77 2.89 -11.14
C THR A 98 6.98 2.72 -12.64
N MET A 99 6.04 3.19 -13.47
CA MET A 99 6.07 3.03 -14.93
C MET A 99 7.07 3.95 -15.64
N ASP A 100 7.41 5.08 -15.02
CA ASP A 100 8.35 6.04 -15.58
C ASP A 100 9.80 5.55 -15.41
N ILE A 101 10.42 5.15 -16.53
CA ILE A 101 11.80 4.66 -16.57
C ILE A 101 12.85 5.78 -16.43
N HIS A 102 12.44 7.04 -16.58
CA HIS A 102 13.30 8.22 -16.47
C HIS A 102 13.03 9.02 -15.19
N ARG A 103 12.40 8.38 -14.19
CA ARG A 103 11.98 9.03 -12.95
C ARG A 103 13.17 9.54 -12.13
N ILE A 104 13.07 10.78 -11.67
CA ILE A 104 13.98 11.35 -10.68
C ILE A 104 13.42 11.14 -9.28
N PHE A 105 14.22 10.55 -8.39
CA PHE A 105 13.89 10.41 -6.98
C PHE A 105 14.57 11.48 -6.14
N ARG A 106 13.92 11.89 -5.05
CA ARG A 106 14.52 12.77 -4.04
C ARG A 106 15.86 12.20 -3.57
N LEU A 107 16.89 13.04 -3.48
CA LEU A 107 18.21 12.64 -3.01
C LEU A 107 18.15 12.23 -1.52
N PRO A 108 18.70 11.06 -1.12
CA PRO A 108 18.86 10.71 0.29
C PRO A 108 19.65 11.79 1.06
N GLY A 109 19.25 12.08 2.30
CA GLY A 109 19.82 13.14 3.12
C GLY A 109 19.31 14.56 2.81
N SER A 110 18.56 14.77 1.72
CA SER A 110 17.96 16.07 1.44
C SER A 110 16.73 16.36 2.32
N LEU A 111 16.52 17.64 2.63
CA LEU A 111 15.34 18.12 3.35
C LEU A 111 14.13 18.22 2.41
N ASN A 112 12.97 17.79 2.88
CA ASN A 112 11.70 18.08 2.24
C ASN A 112 11.21 19.46 2.66
N SER A 113 11.17 20.42 1.74
CA SER A 113 10.78 21.80 2.03
C SER A 113 9.35 21.98 2.55
N LYS A 114 8.45 21.01 2.30
CA LYS A 114 7.07 21.08 2.78
C LYS A 114 6.92 20.61 4.22
N SER A 115 7.66 19.58 4.62
CA SER A 115 7.55 19.00 5.97
C SER A 115 8.69 19.39 6.91
N GLY A 116 9.81 19.85 6.37
CA GLY A 116 11.04 20.05 7.15
C GLY A 116 11.70 18.73 7.58
N LEU A 117 11.25 17.58 7.07
CA LEU A 117 11.84 16.26 7.40
C LEU A 117 12.83 15.82 6.32
N THR A 118 13.83 15.06 6.73
CA THR A 118 14.91 14.57 5.87
C THR A 118 14.54 13.25 5.21
N LYS A 119 14.93 13.05 3.95
CA LYS A 119 14.83 11.72 3.32
C LYS A 119 15.88 10.78 3.93
N VAL A 120 15.46 9.96 4.88
CA VAL A 120 16.30 8.96 5.53
C VAL A 120 16.02 7.56 5.01
N PHE A 121 17.02 6.69 5.08
CA PHE A 121 16.84 5.27 4.84
C PHE A 121 16.10 4.65 6.04
N CYS A 122 15.18 3.72 5.76
CA CYS A 122 14.39 3.04 6.78
C CYS A 122 14.64 1.54 6.65
N ASP A 123 15.40 1.00 7.61
CA ASP A 123 15.74 -0.43 7.67
C ASP A 123 14.56 -1.29 8.14
N ASP A 124 13.78 -0.79 9.09
CA ASP A 124 12.67 -1.51 9.74
C ASP A 124 11.45 -0.60 9.86
N LEU A 125 10.46 -0.85 9.00
CA LEU A 125 9.23 -0.07 8.95
C LEU A 125 8.43 -0.11 10.25
N SER A 126 8.52 -1.20 11.02
CA SER A 126 7.77 -1.36 12.27
C SER A 126 8.36 -0.56 13.43
N LYS A 127 9.64 -0.20 13.35
CA LYS A 127 10.33 0.60 14.38
C LYS A 127 10.55 2.05 13.97
N PHE A 128 10.23 2.40 12.73
CA PHE A 128 10.55 3.71 12.19
C PHE A 128 9.57 4.78 12.64
N ASP A 129 10.07 5.83 13.29
CA ASP A 129 9.31 7.05 13.61
C ASP A 129 9.87 8.26 12.83
N PRO A 130 9.14 8.80 11.85
CA PRO A 130 9.60 9.94 11.06
C PRO A 130 9.79 11.22 11.89
N TYR A 131 9.05 11.40 12.98
CA TYR A 131 9.15 12.62 13.81
C TYR A 131 10.37 12.62 14.72
N VAL A 132 11.02 11.47 14.89
CA VAL A 132 12.25 11.33 15.65
C VAL A 132 13.44 11.16 14.71
N GLN A 133 13.38 10.19 13.78
CA GLN A 133 14.52 9.78 12.97
C GLN A 133 14.74 10.63 11.72
N ALA A 134 13.68 11.19 11.13
CA ALA A 134 13.80 12.06 9.97
C ALA A 134 13.90 13.56 10.34
N SER A 135 13.74 13.88 11.63
CA SER A 135 13.90 15.25 12.14
C SER A 135 15.39 15.58 12.31
N PHE A 136 15.84 16.65 11.65
CA PHE A 136 17.22 17.13 11.75
C PHE A 136 17.35 18.35 12.66
N LEU A 137 16.34 18.63 13.50
CA LEU A 137 16.43 19.67 14.52
C LEU A 137 17.54 19.30 15.51
N ASN A 138 18.53 20.17 15.64
CA ASN A 138 19.57 20.05 16.64
C ASN A 138 19.15 20.77 17.94
N GLU A 139 20.03 20.77 18.95
CA GLU A 139 19.78 21.45 20.23
C GLU A 139 20.01 22.96 20.16
N ASN A 140 20.45 23.49 19.02
CA ASN A 140 20.71 24.91 18.87
C ASN A 140 19.38 25.65 18.77
N LEU A 141 19.15 26.55 19.71
CA LEU A 141 17.96 27.37 19.75
C LEU A 141 18.11 28.56 18.79
N VAL A 142 17.09 28.78 17.97
CA VAL A 142 16.96 29.94 17.10
C VAL A 142 15.64 30.61 17.43
N GLN A 143 15.66 31.93 17.64
CA GLN A 143 14.44 32.71 17.80
C GLN A 143 13.72 32.84 16.46
N VAL A 144 12.42 32.56 16.45
CA VAL A 144 11.56 32.62 15.27
C VAL A 144 10.24 33.28 15.67
N LEU A 145 9.68 34.09 14.78
CA LEU A 145 8.31 34.55 14.97
C LEU A 145 7.36 33.42 14.52
N ALA A 146 6.62 32.84 15.46
CA ALA A 146 5.76 31.70 15.21
C ALA A 146 4.27 32.09 15.19
N ASN A 147 3.58 31.65 14.14
CA ASN A 147 2.12 31.70 14.02
C ASN A 147 1.64 30.35 13.50
N CYS A 148 1.37 29.43 14.43
CA CYS A 148 1.00 28.05 14.13
C CYS A 148 -0.17 27.63 15.04
N PRO A 149 -1.42 27.60 14.54
CA PRO A 149 -2.57 27.28 15.37
C PRO A 149 -2.63 25.80 15.80
N VAL A 150 -1.74 24.97 15.25
CA VAL A 150 -1.65 23.54 15.53
C VAL A 150 -0.44 23.26 16.41
N GLY A 151 -0.66 22.59 17.54
CA GLY A 151 0.43 22.01 18.34
C GLY A 151 0.91 20.69 17.74
N PHE A 152 2.22 20.46 17.72
CA PHE A 152 2.82 19.26 17.17
C PHE A 152 4.04 18.81 17.98
N ASN A 153 4.41 17.53 17.84
CA ASN A 153 5.59 16.98 18.51
C ASN A 153 6.66 16.65 17.46
N LEU A 154 7.90 17.04 17.75
CA LEU A 154 9.04 16.72 16.91
C LEU A 154 10.25 16.47 17.80
N ARG A 155 10.96 15.35 17.60
CA ARG A 155 12.13 14.94 18.41
C ARG A 155 11.88 14.94 19.93
N ASN A 156 10.67 14.52 20.34
CA ASN A 156 10.17 14.54 21.73
C ASN A 156 9.97 15.93 22.35
N THR A 157 10.00 16.99 21.55
CA THR A 157 9.65 18.35 21.97
C THR A 157 8.27 18.71 21.44
N LYS A 158 7.43 19.29 22.30
CA LYS A 158 6.12 19.83 21.91
C LYS A 158 6.29 21.28 21.47
N PHE A 159 5.83 21.58 20.28
CA PHE A 159 5.79 22.90 19.70
C PHE A 159 4.34 23.37 19.58
N GLY A 160 4.11 24.63 19.92
CA GLY A 160 2.83 25.32 19.75
C GLY A 160 1.66 24.72 20.55
N PRO A 161 0.43 25.18 20.25
CA PRO A 161 0.11 26.20 19.25
C PRO A 161 0.74 27.56 19.60
N TYR A 162 1.01 28.38 18.58
CA TYR A 162 1.61 29.70 18.70
C TYR A 162 0.72 30.76 18.01
N PHE A 163 0.50 31.90 18.65
CA PHE A 163 -0.33 33.00 18.13
C PHE A 163 0.47 34.32 18.04
N ASN A 164 1.29 34.46 17.00
CA ASN A 164 2.20 35.59 16.79
C ASN A 164 3.19 35.80 17.96
N GLU A 165 3.80 34.70 18.38
CA GLU A 165 4.76 34.65 19.50
C GLU A 165 6.21 34.70 18.97
N LYS A 166 7.14 35.23 19.79
CA LYS A 166 8.57 35.32 19.49
C LYS A 166 9.37 34.24 20.21
#